data_AF-A0A431FVT3-F1
#
_entry.id   AF-A0A431FVT3-F1
#
_cell.length_a   1.000
_cell.length_b   1.000
_cell.length_c   1.000
_cell.angle_alpha   90.00
_cell.angle_beta   90.00
_cell.angle_gamma   90.00
#
_symmetry.space_group_name_H-M   'P 1'
#
loop_
_entity.id
_entity.type
_entity.pdbx_description
1 polymer ?
#
loop_
_entity_poly.entity_id
_entity_poly.type
_entity_poly.pdbx_seq_one_letter_code
_entity_poly.pdbx_strand_id
1 'polypeptide(L)'
;LFKDFGKECYWLNIAMIVATLAEVISIVLLTIAGAFLREGTGIIDVVQSILYLNIFLGLCLLGFKMLGVLFWWYPQLKVVLMPWEDKNEKDIRFCMAIFILIIVAMVITKLEIVLGSFIAGSFIATFFDHKKDLEHKLSTFGHGFLIPIFFIHIGSTFDLKMILDYKIVLQAFLLMFVMVGLRILCASVFLKRIGFKNMILFGLSHSMPLTLLIATATLGYSGKVIDEKLYSALILTALFEAIIVMSMIKFLSNSKK
;
A
#
# COMPACT_ATOMS: atom_id res chain seq x y z
N LEU A 1 -2.24 -13.58 -6.32
CA LEU A 1 -2.58 -13.44 -7.76
C LEU A 1 -1.42 -13.82 -8.68
N PHE A 2 -0.30 -13.08 -8.78
CA PHE A 2 0.80 -13.50 -9.68
C PHE A 2 1.38 -14.88 -9.36
N LYS A 3 1.50 -15.22 -8.08
CA LYS A 3 1.93 -16.55 -7.63
C LYS A 3 0.95 -17.66 -8.06
N ASP A 4 -0.33 -17.34 -8.19
CA ASP A 4 -1.41 -18.31 -8.46
C ASP A 4 -1.71 -18.45 -9.97
N PHE A 5 -1.63 -17.36 -10.73
CA PHE A 5 -2.01 -17.30 -12.15
C PHE A 5 -0.84 -17.11 -13.13
N GLY A 6 0.37 -16.88 -12.63
CA GLY A 6 1.55 -16.61 -13.45
C GLY A 6 1.59 -15.20 -14.04
N LYS A 7 2.78 -14.79 -14.52
CA LYS A 7 3.01 -13.45 -15.09
C LYS A 7 2.52 -13.27 -16.53
N GLU A 8 2.04 -14.34 -17.17
CA GLU A 8 1.60 -14.29 -18.58
C GLU A 8 0.16 -13.79 -18.76
N CYS A 9 -0.60 -13.64 -17.68
CA CYS A 9 -1.96 -13.13 -17.74
C CYS A 9 -1.99 -11.63 -18.11
N TYR A 10 -2.42 -11.31 -19.34
CA TYR A 10 -2.46 -9.93 -19.85
C TYR A 10 -3.24 -8.96 -18.95
N TRP A 11 -4.42 -9.36 -18.48
CA TRP A 11 -5.25 -8.52 -17.61
C TRP A 11 -4.60 -8.24 -16.25
N LEU A 12 -3.81 -9.20 -15.73
CA LEU A 12 -3.12 -9.08 -14.45
C LEU A 12 -1.93 -8.13 -14.56
N ASN A 13 -1.21 -8.15 -15.69
CA ASN A 13 -0.14 -7.18 -15.96
C ASN A 13 -0.67 -5.74 -16.04
N ILE A 14 -1.82 -5.52 -16.70
CA ILE A 14 -2.47 -4.20 -16.70
C ILE A 14 -2.93 -3.84 -15.29
N ALA A 15 -3.56 -4.77 -14.56
CA ALA A 15 -4.03 -4.53 -13.20
C ALA A 15 -2.88 -4.07 -12.28
N MET A 16 -1.70 -4.66 -12.39
CA MET A 16 -0.56 -4.29 -11.56
C MET A 16 -0.03 -2.89 -11.83
N ILE A 17 0.02 -2.47 -13.10
CA ILE A 17 0.40 -1.09 -13.45
C ILE A 17 -0.62 -0.10 -12.88
N VAL A 18 -1.91 -0.38 -13.04
CA VAL A 18 -2.98 0.46 -12.50
C VAL A 18 -2.96 0.48 -10.98
N ALA A 19 -2.74 -0.66 -10.34
CA ALA A 19 -2.69 -0.80 -8.88
C ALA A 19 -1.54 -0.01 -8.28
N THR A 20 -0.32 -0.19 -8.81
CA THR A 20 0.87 0.53 -8.32
C THR A 20 0.72 2.04 -8.45
N LEU A 21 0.22 2.54 -9.58
CA LEU A 21 -0.05 3.97 -9.75
C LEU A 21 -1.12 4.47 -8.78
N ALA A 22 -2.22 3.73 -8.65
CA ALA A 22 -3.31 4.07 -7.73
C ALA A 22 -2.86 4.06 -6.27
N GLU A 23 -1.99 3.13 -5.88
CA GLU A 23 -1.44 3.03 -4.53
C GLU A 23 -0.61 4.26 -4.18
N VAL A 24 0.27 4.72 -5.09
CA VAL A 24 1.04 5.96 -4.89
C VAL A 24 0.12 7.16 -4.72
N ILE A 25 -0.84 7.33 -5.63
CA ILE A 25 -1.80 8.45 -5.55
C ILE A 25 -2.58 8.39 -4.24
N SER A 26 -3.02 7.21 -3.83
CA SER A 26 -3.81 7.04 -2.62
C SER A 26 -3.01 7.31 -1.35
N ILE A 27 -1.72 6.93 -1.31
CA ILE A 27 -0.84 7.25 -0.18
C ILE A 27 -0.63 8.77 -0.06
N VAL A 28 -0.45 9.47 -1.19
CA VAL A 28 -0.34 10.94 -1.19
C VAL A 28 -1.65 11.57 -0.70
N LEU A 29 -2.80 11.12 -1.21
CA LEU A 29 -4.11 11.59 -0.76
C LEU A 29 -4.36 11.30 0.72
N LEU A 30 -3.97 10.12 1.22
CA LEU A 30 -4.07 9.77 2.63
C LEU A 30 -3.18 10.68 3.48
N THR A 31 -1.98 11.01 3.00
CA THR A 31 -1.07 11.94 3.68
C THR A 31 -1.66 13.32 3.81
N ILE A 32 -2.28 13.81 2.73
CA ILE A 32 -2.98 15.10 2.72
C ILE A 32 -4.19 15.03 3.65
N ALA A 33 -5.02 13.99 3.55
CA ALA A 33 -6.18 13.80 4.43
C ALA A 33 -5.77 13.74 5.90
N GLY A 34 -4.68 13.05 6.24
CA GLY A 34 -4.15 12.99 7.60
C GLY A 34 -3.72 14.34 8.17
N ALA A 35 -3.30 15.27 7.32
CA ALA A 35 -3.05 16.65 7.73
C ALA A 35 -4.35 17.40 8.12
N PHE A 36 -5.47 17.11 7.44
CA PHE A 36 -6.77 17.74 7.72
C PHE A 36 -7.56 17.09 8.85
N LEU A 37 -7.40 15.79 9.05
CA LEU A 37 -8.25 15.00 9.96
C LEU A 37 -7.70 14.89 11.38
N ARG A 38 -6.53 15.49 11.67
CA ARG A 38 -5.98 15.46 13.03
C ARG A 38 -6.78 16.35 13.98
N GLU A 39 -7.07 15.83 15.16
CA GLU A 39 -7.78 16.60 16.19
C GLU A 39 -7.02 17.88 16.58
N GLY A 40 -7.75 18.99 16.63
CA GLY A 40 -7.22 20.28 17.08
C GLY A 40 -6.44 21.07 16.04
N THR A 41 -6.43 20.68 14.76
CA THR A 41 -5.70 21.41 13.71
C THR A 41 -6.39 22.72 13.35
N GLY A 42 -5.68 23.83 13.56
CA GLY A 42 -6.02 25.09 12.91
C GLY A 42 -5.63 25.08 11.43
N ILE A 43 -6.11 26.06 10.67
CA ILE A 43 -5.71 26.26 9.25
C ILE A 43 -4.17 26.35 9.12
N ILE A 44 -3.51 26.88 10.15
CA ILE A 44 -2.06 27.03 10.22
C ILE A 44 -1.34 25.67 10.27
N ASP A 45 -1.85 24.71 11.03
CA ASP A 45 -1.24 23.36 11.17
C ASP A 45 -1.33 22.56 9.87
N VAL A 46 -2.44 22.72 9.14
CA VAL A 46 -2.65 22.10 7.83
C VAL A 46 -1.65 22.68 6.83
N VAL A 47 -1.52 24.01 6.78
CA VAL A 47 -0.55 24.69 5.90
C VAL A 47 0.88 24.24 6.23
N GLN A 48 1.22 24.13 7.51
CA GLN A 48 2.53 23.65 7.95
C GLN A 48 2.78 22.19 7.53
N SER A 49 1.77 21.33 7.62
CA SER A 49 1.87 19.92 7.19
C SER A 49 2.05 19.79 5.67
N ILE A 50 1.31 20.59 4.88
CA ILE A 50 1.47 20.66 3.42
C ILE A 50 2.86 21.20 3.07
N LEU A 51 3.35 22.20 3.80
CA LEU A 51 4.70 22.74 3.62
C LEU A 51 5.75 21.66 3.91
N TYR A 52 5.63 20.92 5.01
CA TYR A 52 6.53 19.81 5.33
C TYR A 52 6.46 18.70 4.29
N LEU A 53 5.29 18.37 3.76
CA LEU A 53 5.15 17.42 2.65
C LEU A 53 5.94 17.88 1.42
N ASN A 54 5.78 19.14 1.01
CA ASN A 54 6.49 19.69 -0.15
C ASN A 54 8.01 19.75 0.08
N ILE A 55 8.45 20.18 1.27
CA ILE A 55 9.87 20.19 1.66
C ILE A 55 10.43 18.77 1.64
N PHE A 56 9.71 17.81 2.21
CA PHE A 56 10.13 16.42 2.24
C PHE A 56 10.25 15.84 0.83
N LEU A 57 9.23 16.00 -0.02
CA LEU A 57 9.29 15.57 -1.42
C LEU A 57 10.43 16.25 -2.18
N GLY A 58 10.64 17.55 -1.95
CA GLY A 58 11.76 18.30 -2.53
C GLY A 58 13.13 17.77 -2.08
N LEU A 59 13.29 17.47 -0.79
CA LEU A 59 14.51 16.86 -0.23
C LEU A 59 14.73 15.46 -0.79
N CYS A 60 13.68 14.65 -0.96
CA CYS A 60 13.77 13.35 -1.59
C CYS A 60 14.25 13.50 -3.04
N LEU A 61 13.61 14.34 -3.85
CA LEU A 61 14.02 14.58 -5.25
C LEU A 61 15.47 15.07 -5.35
N LEU A 62 15.86 16.00 -4.47
CA LEU A 62 17.23 16.49 -4.38
C LEU A 62 18.19 15.36 -3.97
N GLY A 63 17.82 14.53 -3.00
CA GLY A 63 18.57 13.34 -2.60
C GLY A 63 18.76 12.35 -3.74
N PHE A 64 17.70 12.03 -4.49
CA PHE A 64 17.78 11.21 -5.70
C PHE A 64 18.75 11.80 -6.72
N LYS A 65 18.66 13.10 -7.01
CA LYS A 65 19.55 13.77 -7.97
C LYS A 65 21.00 13.78 -7.50
N MET A 66 21.24 14.15 -6.23
CA MET A 66 22.58 14.18 -5.64
C MET A 66 23.22 12.80 -5.61
N LEU A 67 22.48 11.77 -5.20
CA LEU A 67 22.99 10.39 -5.14
C LEU A 67 23.20 9.82 -6.55
N GLY A 68 22.36 10.19 -7.52
CA GLY A 68 22.58 9.89 -8.92
C GLY A 68 23.89 10.47 -9.46
N VAL A 69 24.17 11.75 -9.20
CA VAL A 69 25.45 12.38 -9.57
C VAL A 69 26.62 11.76 -8.82
N LEU A 70 26.47 11.50 -7.51
CA LEU A 70 27.51 10.88 -6.69
C LEU A 70 27.90 9.50 -7.21
N PHE A 71 26.92 8.65 -7.54
CA PHE A 71 27.19 7.33 -8.08
C PHE A 71 27.65 7.35 -9.54
N TRP A 72 27.36 8.41 -10.28
CA TRP A 72 27.93 8.63 -11.61
C TRP A 72 29.41 8.98 -11.52
N TRP A 73 29.82 9.84 -10.58
CA TRP A 73 31.23 10.18 -10.34
C TRP A 73 32.02 9.06 -9.65
N TYR A 74 31.40 8.37 -8.69
CA TYR A 74 32.04 7.31 -7.89
C TYR A 74 31.21 6.02 -7.91
N PRO A 75 31.21 5.28 -9.04
CA PRO A 75 30.43 4.04 -9.16
C PRO A 75 30.85 2.96 -8.16
N GLN A 76 32.09 3.00 -7.66
CA GLN A 76 32.60 2.09 -6.64
C GLN A 76 31.85 2.20 -5.30
N LEU A 77 31.26 3.37 -4.97
CA LEU A 77 30.51 3.55 -3.73
C LEU A 77 29.27 2.65 -3.66
N LYS A 78 28.61 2.38 -4.80
CA LYS A 78 27.49 1.44 -4.84
C LYS A 78 27.90 0.05 -4.36
N VAL A 79 29.10 -0.38 -4.76
CA VAL A 79 29.65 -1.71 -4.42
C VAL A 79 30.18 -1.74 -2.99
N VAL A 80 30.65 -0.63 -2.44
CA VAL A 80 31.06 -0.55 -1.03
C VAL A 80 29.85 -0.61 -0.10
N LEU A 81 28.81 0.16 -0.41
CA LEU A 81 27.56 0.18 0.37
C LEU A 81 26.80 -1.15 0.24
N MET A 82 26.75 -1.70 -0.97
CA MET A 82 26.04 -2.94 -1.26
C MET A 82 26.87 -3.85 -2.20
N PRO A 83 27.80 -4.66 -1.63
CA PRO A 83 28.74 -5.49 -2.38
C PRO A 83 28.05 -6.63 -3.12
N TRP A 84 28.53 -7.01 -4.31
CA TRP A 84 27.96 -8.07 -5.17
C TRP A 84 27.77 -9.42 -4.46
N GLU A 85 28.75 -9.85 -3.68
CA GLU A 85 28.63 -10.97 -2.76
C GLU A 85 28.59 -10.43 -1.34
N ASP A 86 27.50 -10.75 -0.64
CA ASP A 86 27.30 -10.30 0.73
C ASP A 86 27.25 -11.50 1.66
N LYS A 87 28.31 -11.67 2.47
CA LYS A 87 28.39 -12.72 3.48
C LYS A 87 27.81 -12.30 4.84
N ASN A 88 27.54 -11.00 5.03
CA ASN A 88 27.18 -10.42 6.34
C ASN A 88 25.81 -9.73 6.33
N GLU A 89 25.01 -9.89 5.27
CA GLU A 89 23.71 -9.23 5.09
C GLU A 89 23.80 -7.70 5.26
N LYS A 90 24.88 -7.09 4.76
CA LYS A 90 25.08 -5.63 4.74
C LYS A 90 23.99 -4.93 3.92
N ASP A 91 23.55 -5.57 2.84
CA ASP A 91 22.43 -5.16 1.99
C ASP A 91 21.16 -4.92 2.80
N ILE A 92 20.72 -5.89 3.62
CA ILE A 92 19.55 -5.77 4.49
C ILE A 92 19.76 -4.68 5.54
N ARG A 93 20.93 -4.63 6.19
CA ARG A 93 21.22 -3.62 7.23
C ARG A 93 21.16 -2.20 6.67
N PHE A 94 21.70 -1.98 5.48
CA PHE A 94 21.66 -0.70 4.80
C PHE A 94 20.24 -0.30 4.43
N CYS A 95 19.44 -1.22 3.91
CA CYS A 95 18.02 -0.98 3.65
C CYS A 95 17.28 -0.61 4.94
N MET A 96 17.44 -1.39 6.01
CA MET A 96 16.79 -1.12 7.30
C MET A 96 17.23 0.24 7.88
N ALA A 97 18.48 0.63 7.72
CA ALA A 97 18.96 1.96 8.12
C ALA A 97 18.25 3.08 7.36
N ILE A 98 18.09 2.96 6.03
CA ILE A 98 17.34 3.91 5.21
C ILE A 98 15.86 3.94 5.64
N PHE A 99 15.24 2.77 5.82
CA PHE A 99 13.85 2.67 6.28
C PHE A 99 13.65 3.38 7.62
N ILE A 100 14.49 3.10 8.63
CA ILE A 100 14.41 3.73 9.95
C ILE A 100 14.63 5.24 9.84
N LEU A 101 15.63 5.68 9.08
CA LEU A 101 15.90 7.11 8.88
C LEU A 101 14.68 7.83 8.31
N ILE A 102 14.04 7.25 7.28
CA ILE A 102 12.86 7.85 6.66
C ILE A 102 11.66 7.79 7.60
N ILE A 103 11.44 6.70 8.33
CA ILE A 103 10.37 6.60 9.35
C ILE A 103 10.54 7.69 10.40
N VAL A 104 11.77 7.89 10.92
CA VAL A 104 12.06 8.96 11.89
C VAL A 104 11.74 10.34 11.28
N ALA A 105 12.12 10.59 10.04
CA ALA A 105 11.77 11.82 9.34
C ALA A 105 10.25 12.00 9.20
N MET A 106 9.49 10.93 8.91
CA MET A 106 8.03 10.96 8.84
C MET A 106 7.39 11.24 10.18
N VAL A 107 7.88 10.64 11.26
CA VAL A 107 7.38 10.90 12.61
C VAL A 107 7.62 12.35 13.02
N ILE A 108 8.81 12.90 12.74
CA ILE A 108 9.15 14.31 13.08
C ILE A 108 8.31 15.30 12.28
N THR A 109 8.18 15.09 10.98
CA THR A 109 7.34 15.93 10.11
C THR A 109 5.85 15.66 10.29
N LYS A 110 5.52 14.63 11.08
CA LYS A 110 4.18 14.08 11.30
C LYS A 110 3.45 13.72 9.99
N LEU A 111 4.20 13.38 8.94
CA LEU A 111 3.64 12.87 7.69
C LEU A 111 3.33 11.37 7.81
N GLU A 112 2.55 10.85 6.87
CA GLU A 112 2.22 9.43 6.84
C GLU A 112 3.47 8.58 6.58
N ILE A 113 3.70 7.62 7.46
CA ILE A 113 4.88 6.75 7.43
C ILE A 113 4.89 5.89 6.15
N VAL A 114 3.70 5.53 5.64
CA VAL A 114 3.54 4.74 4.42
C VAL A 114 4.18 5.46 3.22
N LEU A 115 4.02 6.79 3.11
CA LEU A 115 4.66 7.58 2.05
C LEU A 115 6.17 7.50 2.12
N GLY A 116 6.74 7.67 3.32
CA GLY A 116 8.18 7.54 3.54
C GLY A 116 8.69 6.15 3.14
N SER A 117 7.99 5.09 3.57
CA SER A 117 8.35 3.70 3.25
C SER A 117 8.34 3.42 1.73
N PHE A 118 7.39 4.02 1.00
CA PHE A 118 7.33 3.91 -0.46
C PHE A 118 8.53 4.59 -1.13
N ILE A 119 8.89 5.80 -0.69
CA ILE A 119 10.06 6.51 -1.22
C ILE A 119 11.35 5.75 -0.90
N ALA A 120 11.48 5.18 0.30
CA ALA A 120 12.61 4.33 0.68
C ALA A 120 12.79 3.14 -0.28
N GLY A 121 11.69 2.43 -0.57
CA GLY A 121 11.69 1.31 -1.51
C GLY A 121 12.05 1.74 -2.93
N SER A 122 11.47 2.84 -3.41
CA SER A 122 11.79 3.42 -4.73
C SER A 122 13.26 3.81 -4.85
N PHE A 123 13.83 4.36 -3.78
CA PHE A 123 15.24 4.72 -3.70
C PHE A 123 16.14 3.49 -3.86
N ILE A 124 15.86 2.42 -3.11
CA ILE A 124 16.61 1.17 -3.18
C ILE A 124 16.52 0.57 -4.59
N ALA A 125 15.30 0.48 -5.15
CA ALA A 125 15.07 -0.08 -6.48
C ALA A 125 15.78 0.71 -7.59
N THR A 126 15.87 2.04 -7.47
CA THR A 126 16.48 2.89 -8.50
C THR A 126 18.01 2.80 -8.51
N PHE A 127 18.64 2.78 -7.34
CA PHE A 127 20.10 2.88 -7.26
C PHE A 127 20.83 1.55 -7.15
N PHE A 128 20.15 0.49 -6.69
CA PHE A 128 20.72 -0.82 -6.39
C PHE A 128 20.06 -1.95 -7.19
N ASP A 129 19.62 -1.69 -8.42
CA ASP A 129 19.03 -2.69 -9.34
C ASP A 129 19.96 -3.90 -9.61
N HIS A 130 21.27 -3.74 -9.41
CA HIS A 130 22.21 -4.86 -9.53
C HIS A 130 22.01 -5.96 -8.47
N LYS A 131 21.23 -5.68 -7.41
CA LYS A 131 20.92 -6.60 -6.31
C LYS A 131 19.49 -7.14 -6.39
N LYS A 132 19.21 -7.92 -7.44
CA LYS A 132 17.89 -8.52 -7.64
C LYS A 132 17.45 -9.44 -6.50
N ASP A 133 18.39 -10.09 -5.81
CA ASP A 133 18.08 -10.96 -4.66
C ASP A 133 17.56 -10.18 -3.44
N LEU A 134 17.87 -8.89 -3.34
CA LEU A 134 17.46 -8.05 -2.22
C LEU A 134 15.96 -7.87 -2.17
N GLU A 135 15.32 -7.66 -3.33
CA GLU A 135 13.85 -7.60 -3.42
C GLU A 135 13.25 -8.89 -2.87
N HIS A 136 13.79 -10.05 -3.24
CA HIS A 136 13.33 -11.34 -2.74
C HIS A 136 13.55 -11.50 -1.22
N LYS A 137 14.73 -11.13 -0.71
CA LYS A 137 15.04 -11.16 0.73
C LYS A 137 14.08 -10.27 1.54
N LEU A 138 13.90 -9.01 1.11
CA LEU A 138 13.01 -8.06 1.78
C LEU A 138 11.54 -8.47 1.66
N SER A 139 11.13 -8.99 0.50
CA SER A 139 9.78 -9.54 0.28
C SER A 139 9.51 -10.74 1.20
N THR A 140 10.49 -11.62 1.36
CA THR A 140 10.39 -12.77 2.28
C THR A 140 10.23 -12.30 3.73
N PHE A 141 11.00 -11.29 4.16
CA PHE A 141 10.85 -10.70 5.49
C PHE A 141 9.48 -10.01 5.67
N GLY A 142 9.05 -9.22 4.68
CA GLY A 142 7.77 -8.52 4.71
C GLY A 142 6.57 -9.47 4.79
N HIS A 143 6.48 -10.44 3.87
CA HIS A 143 5.38 -11.40 3.82
C HIS A 143 5.45 -12.47 4.92
N GLY A 144 6.66 -12.85 5.34
CA GLY A 144 6.86 -13.90 6.36
C GLY A 144 6.70 -13.40 7.80
N PHE A 145 7.01 -12.13 8.07
CA PHE A 145 7.05 -11.59 9.44
C PHE A 145 6.17 -10.35 9.64
N LEU A 146 6.38 -9.28 8.88
CA LEU A 146 5.71 -7.99 9.14
C LEU A 146 4.20 -8.01 8.85
N ILE A 147 3.80 -8.56 7.70
CA ILE A 147 2.39 -8.63 7.30
C ILE A 147 1.56 -9.49 8.28
N PRO A 148 2.01 -10.69 8.70
CA PRO A 148 1.35 -11.43 9.78
C PRO A 148 1.17 -10.63 11.07
N ILE A 149 2.19 -9.92 11.54
CA ILE A 149 2.11 -9.09 12.75
C ILE A 149 1.08 -7.97 12.58
N PHE A 150 1.06 -7.30 11.42
CA PHE A 150 0.05 -6.30 11.10
C PHE A 150 -1.37 -6.89 11.22
N PHE A 151 -1.62 -8.06 10.66
CA PHE A 151 -2.93 -8.70 10.76
C PHE A 151 -3.29 -9.16 12.18
N ILE A 152 -2.32 -9.63 12.97
CA ILE A 152 -2.53 -9.94 14.38
C ILE A 152 -2.93 -8.66 15.14
N HIS A 153 -2.23 -7.55 14.91
CA HIS A 153 -2.54 -6.28 15.58
C HIS A 153 -3.95 -5.79 15.22
N ILE A 154 -4.27 -5.68 13.93
CA ILE A 154 -5.61 -5.25 13.50
C ILE A 154 -6.69 -6.20 14.01
N GLY A 155 -6.46 -7.51 13.93
CA GLY A 155 -7.40 -8.52 14.43
C GLY A 155 -7.61 -8.46 15.93
N SER A 156 -6.57 -8.13 16.71
CA SER A 156 -6.65 -8.01 18.18
C SER A 156 -7.37 -6.74 18.64
N THR A 157 -7.30 -5.67 17.84
CA THR A 157 -7.96 -4.39 18.13
C THR A 157 -9.45 -4.41 17.75
N PHE A 158 -9.86 -5.33 16.88
CA PHE A 158 -11.23 -5.45 16.42
C PHE A 158 -12.14 -6.10 17.49
N ASP A 159 -13.19 -5.41 17.92
CA ASP A 159 -14.17 -5.97 18.86
C ASP A 159 -15.07 -7.01 18.16
N LEU A 160 -14.84 -8.28 18.49
CA LEU A 160 -15.61 -9.40 17.95
C LEU A 160 -17.11 -9.32 18.25
N LYS A 161 -17.53 -8.58 19.29
CA LYS A 161 -18.96 -8.35 19.57
C LYS A 161 -19.66 -7.66 18.40
N MET A 162 -18.94 -6.87 17.62
CA MET A 162 -19.47 -6.16 16.46
C MET A 162 -19.89 -7.10 15.32
N ILE A 163 -19.35 -8.33 15.26
CA ILE A 163 -19.78 -9.36 14.29
C ILE A 163 -21.17 -9.90 14.66
N LEU A 164 -21.54 -9.85 15.94
CA LEU A 164 -22.85 -10.31 16.40
C LEU A 164 -23.94 -9.25 16.15
N ASP A 165 -23.56 -7.99 15.91
CA ASP A 165 -24.51 -6.95 15.53
C ASP A 165 -24.87 -7.07 14.05
N TYR A 166 -26.09 -7.56 13.80
CA TYR A 166 -26.66 -7.71 12.46
C TYR A 166 -26.57 -6.42 11.62
N LYS A 167 -26.71 -5.24 12.24
CA LYS A 167 -26.66 -3.96 11.51
C LYS A 167 -25.27 -3.68 10.96
N ILE A 168 -24.24 -3.94 11.75
CA ILE A 168 -22.84 -3.74 11.34
C ILE A 168 -22.46 -4.73 10.24
N VAL A 169 -22.84 -6.00 10.40
CA VAL A 169 -22.60 -7.02 9.36
C VAL A 169 -23.30 -6.67 8.06
N LEU A 170 -24.58 -6.26 8.12
CA LEU A 170 -25.34 -5.85 6.95
C LEU A 170 -24.68 -4.64 6.26
N GLN A 171 -24.25 -3.64 7.04
CA GLN A 171 -23.55 -2.47 6.53
C GLN A 171 -22.22 -2.86 5.86
N ALA A 172 -21.46 -3.78 6.46
CA ALA A 172 -20.20 -4.26 5.91
C ALA A 172 -20.39 -4.97 4.56
N PHE A 173 -21.44 -5.81 4.43
CA PHE A 173 -21.80 -6.42 3.15
C PHE A 173 -22.24 -5.39 2.12
N LEU A 174 -23.05 -4.41 2.52
CA LEU A 174 -23.50 -3.35 1.60
C LEU A 174 -22.31 -2.54 1.08
N LEU A 175 -21.39 -2.13 1.96
CA LEU A 175 -20.16 -1.45 1.58
C LEU A 175 -19.31 -2.31 0.63
N MET A 176 -19.14 -3.59 0.92
CA MET A 176 -18.44 -4.53 0.03
C MET A 176 -19.08 -4.56 -1.36
N PHE A 177 -20.41 -4.72 -1.45
CA PHE A 177 -21.09 -4.76 -2.76
C PHE A 177 -20.95 -3.44 -3.52
N VAL A 178 -21.04 -2.30 -2.83
CA VAL A 178 -20.86 -0.97 -3.44
C VAL A 178 -19.42 -0.80 -3.94
N MET A 179 -18.41 -1.13 -3.13
CA MET A 179 -16.99 -0.99 -3.48
C MET A 179 -16.62 -1.92 -4.64
N VAL A 180 -17.02 -3.19 -4.57
CA VAL A 180 -16.82 -4.16 -5.66
C VAL A 180 -17.55 -3.74 -6.93
N GLY A 181 -18.82 -3.32 -6.80
CA GLY A 181 -19.63 -2.86 -7.92
C GLY A 181 -19.03 -1.64 -8.62
N LEU A 182 -18.57 -0.65 -7.84
CA LEU A 182 -17.88 0.52 -8.36
C LEU A 182 -16.60 0.14 -9.10
N ARG A 183 -15.79 -0.78 -8.55
CA ARG A 183 -14.56 -1.24 -9.20
C ARG A 183 -14.82 -1.97 -10.51
N ILE A 184 -15.85 -2.83 -10.57
CA ILE A 184 -16.26 -3.50 -11.82
C ILE A 184 -16.78 -2.48 -12.83
N LEU A 185 -17.56 -1.49 -12.38
CA LEU A 185 -18.04 -0.40 -13.24
C LEU A 185 -16.86 0.40 -13.82
N CYS A 186 -15.88 0.78 -13.01
CA CYS A 186 -14.65 1.43 -13.49
C CYS A 186 -13.85 0.53 -14.46
N ALA A 187 -13.82 -0.78 -14.21
CA ALA A 187 -13.14 -1.74 -15.08
C ALA A 187 -13.78 -1.85 -16.47
N SER A 188 -15.06 -1.46 -16.63
CA SER A 188 -15.76 -1.48 -17.92
C SER A 188 -15.07 -0.66 -19.02
N VAL A 189 -14.29 0.35 -18.65
CA VAL A 189 -13.44 1.13 -19.58
C VAL A 189 -12.46 0.23 -20.35
N PHE A 190 -12.01 -0.86 -19.75
CA PHE A 190 -11.08 -1.82 -20.36
C PHE A 190 -11.78 -2.94 -21.14
N LEU A 191 -13.12 -2.98 -21.17
CA LEU A 191 -13.89 -4.08 -21.76
C LEU A 191 -13.45 -4.44 -23.18
N LYS A 192 -13.27 -3.44 -24.05
CA LYS A 192 -12.84 -3.65 -25.45
C LYS A 192 -11.42 -4.21 -25.58
N ARG A 193 -10.57 -4.02 -24.58
CA ARG A 193 -9.14 -4.37 -24.63
C ARG A 193 -8.85 -5.75 -24.04
N ILE A 194 -9.54 -6.13 -22.97
CA ILE A 194 -9.27 -7.39 -22.25
C ILE A 194 -10.41 -8.40 -22.35
N GLY A 195 -11.60 -8.01 -22.83
CA GLY A 195 -12.78 -8.87 -22.90
C GLY A 195 -13.56 -8.94 -21.58
N PHE A 196 -14.81 -9.41 -21.63
CA PHE A 196 -15.75 -9.35 -20.50
C PHE A 196 -15.29 -10.13 -19.26
N LYS A 197 -14.88 -11.40 -19.43
CA LYS A 197 -14.40 -12.23 -18.32
C LYS A 197 -13.20 -11.61 -17.62
N ASN A 198 -12.21 -11.17 -18.39
CA ASN A 198 -11.00 -10.55 -17.85
C ASN A 198 -11.27 -9.16 -17.26
N MET A 199 -12.24 -8.41 -17.78
CA MET A 199 -12.69 -7.15 -17.20
C MET A 199 -13.27 -7.34 -15.79
N ILE A 200 -14.07 -8.40 -15.58
CA ILE A 200 -14.55 -8.76 -14.25
C ILE A 200 -13.38 -9.15 -13.34
N LEU A 201 -12.48 -10.03 -13.80
CA LEU A 201 -11.30 -10.44 -13.03
C LEU A 201 -10.41 -9.25 -12.64
N PHE A 202 -10.21 -8.31 -13.58
CA PHE A 202 -9.50 -7.06 -13.37
C PHE A 202 -10.19 -6.19 -12.30
N GLY A 203 -11.50 -5.97 -12.42
CA GLY A 203 -12.28 -5.21 -11.43
C GLY A 203 -12.19 -5.83 -10.04
N LEU A 204 -12.42 -7.14 -9.94
CA LEU A 204 -12.31 -7.88 -8.68
C LEU A 204 -10.90 -7.81 -8.08
N SER A 205 -9.83 -7.86 -8.90
CA SER A 205 -8.46 -7.75 -8.36
C SER A 205 -8.16 -6.40 -7.70
N HIS A 206 -8.88 -5.35 -8.07
CA HIS A 206 -8.77 -4.02 -7.48
C HIS A 206 -9.70 -3.77 -6.29
N SER A 207 -10.56 -4.73 -5.95
CA SER A 207 -11.53 -4.64 -4.85
C SER A 207 -11.02 -5.25 -3.55
N MET A 208 -9.70 -5.38 -3.38
CA MET A 208 -9.10 -5.90 -2.13
C MET A 208 -8.14 -4.87 -1.47
N PRO A 209 -8.55 -3.62 -1.18
CA PRO A 209 -7.69 -2.58 -0.63
C PRO A 209 -7.45 -2.74 0.89
N LEU A 210 -7.20 -3.96 1.37
CA LEU A 210 -7.23 -4.31 2.79
C LEU A 210 -6.39 -3.36 3.67
N THR A 211 -5.11 -3.18 3.35
CA THR A 211 -4.18 -2.37 4.15
C THR A 211 -4.54 -0.88 4.16
N LEU A 212 -4.79 -0.30 2.99
CA LEU A 212 -5.07 1.13 2.86
C LEU A 212 -6.47 1.49 3.38
N LEU A 213 -7.46 0.62 3.21
CA LEU A 213 -8.81 0.82 3.76
C LEU A 213 -8.76 0.86 5.29
N ILE A 214 -8.05 -0.08 5.92
CA ILE A 214 -7.86 -0.10 7.37
C ILE A 214 -7.11 1.15 7.84
N ALA A 215 -6.05 1.58 7.14
CA ALA A 215 -5.31 2.79 7.49
C ALA A 215 -6.21 4.04 7.44
N THR A 216 -7.00 4.16 6.37
CA THR A 216 -7.94 5.29 6.19
C THR A 216 -9.04 5.27 7.25
N ALA A 217 -9.60 4.10 7.57
CA ALA A 217 -10.61 3.96 8.61
C ALA A 217 -10.03 4.32 9.99
N THR A 218 -8.81 3.88 10.30
CA THR A 218 -8.13 4.19 11.57
C THR A 218 -7.84 5.68 11.69
N LEU A 219 -7.40 6.31 10.60
CA LEU A 219 -7.20 7.76 10.54
C LEU A 219 -8.51 8.52 10.76
N GLY A 220 -9.58 8.12 10.06
CA GLY A 220 -10.90 8.74 10.20
C GLY A 220 -11.49 8.59 11.61
N TYR A 221 -11.29 7.44 12.24
CA TYR A 221 -11.78 7.17 13.59
C TYR A 221 -11.00 7.98 14.63
N SER A 222 -9.66 8.00 14.50
CA SER A 222 -8.78 8.80 15.37
C SER A 222 -9.01 10.30 15.21
N GLY A 223 -9.47 10.74 14.02
CA GLY A 223 -9.87 12.12 13.74
C GLY A 223 -11.32 12.45 14.13
N LYS A 224 -12.05 11.53 14.77
CA LYS A 224 -13.49 11.66 15.11
C LYS A 224 -14.41 11.97 13.91
N VAL A 225 -13.97 11.64 12.70
CA VAL A 225 -14.76 11.82 11.47
C VAL A 225 -15.79 10.72 11.31
N ILE A 226 -15.42 9.50 11.71
CA ILE A 226 -16.29 8.33 11.67
C ILE A 226 -16.49 7.78 13.07
N ASP A 227 -17.65 7.20 13.31
CA ASP A 227 -17.97 6.53 14.57
C ASP A 227 -17.40 5.10 14.62
N GLU A 228 -17.45 4.50 15.80
CA GLU A 228 -16.95 3.15 16.04
C GLU A 228 -17.68 2.09 15.19
N LYS A 229 -18.97 2.32 14.90
CA LYS A 229 -19.78 1.42 14.08
C LYS A 229 -19.32 1.41 12.64
N LEU A 230 -19.12 2.58 12.02
CA LEU A 230 -18.61 2.68 10.66
C LEU A 230 -17.16 2.20 10.58
N TYR A 231 -16.33 2.51 11.57
CA TYR A 231 -14.96 1.98 11.66
C TYR A 231 -14.96 0.44 11.64
N SER A 232 -15.76 -0.18 12.49
CA SER A 232 -15.89 -1.64 12.57
C SER A 232 -16.45 -2.23 11.28
N ALA A 233 -17.47 -1.60 10.69
CA ALA A 233 -18.04 -2.01 9.41
C ALA A 233 -16.99 -1.99 8.29
N LEU A 234 -16.16 -0.95 8.21
CA LEU A 234 -15.09 -0.83 7.21
C LEU A 234 -14.00 -1.91 7.36
N ILE A 235 -13.60 -2.22 8.60
CA ILE A 235 -12.66 -3.33 8.86
C ILE A 235 -13.29 -4.65 8.41
N LEU A 236 -14.55 -4.89 8.78
CA LEU A 236 -15.25 -6.12 8.41
C LEU A 236 -15.44 -6.23 6.89
N THR A 237 -15.75 -5.13 6.20
CA THR A 237 -15.77 -5.04 4.73
C THR A 237 -14.42 -5.46 4.15
N ALA A 238 -13.32 -4.94 4.67
CA ALA A 238 -11.98 -5.27 4.18
C ALA A 238 -11.67 -6.78 4.29
N LEU A 239 -12.07 -7.40 5.41
CA LEU A 239 -11.93 -8.84 5.64
C LEU A 239 -12.80 -9.66 4.69
N PHE A 240 -14.07 -9.28 4.52
CA PHE A 240 -14.98 -9.94 3.59
C PHE A 240 -14.51 -9.82 2.15
N GLU A 241 -14.05 -8.65 1.72
CA GLU A 241 -13.46 -8.46 0.39
C GLU A 241 -12.28 -9.41 0.18
N ALA A 242 -11.34 -9.46 1.11
CA ALA A 242 -10.16 -10.33 0.99
C ALA A 242 -10.52 -11.81 0.82
N ILE A 243 -11.54 -12.31 1.52
CA ILE A 243 -11.96 -13.72 1.47
C ILE A 243 -12.87 -13.99 0.26
N ILE A 244 -13.97 -13.24 0.14
CA ILE A 244 -15.03 -13.48 -0.84
C ILE A 244 -14.55 -13.16 -2.25
N VAL A 245 -13.93 -11.99 -2.45
CA VAL A 245 -13.46 -11.57 -3.78
C VAL A 245 -12.34 -12.50 -4.25
N MET A 246 -11.45 -12.95 -3.35
CA MET A 246 -10.38 -13.89 -3.72
C MET A 246 -10.95 -15.25 -4.14
N SER A 247 -11.98 -15.71 -3.42
CA SER A 247 -12.69 -16.95 -3.75
C SER A 247 -13.40 -16.83 -5.10
N MET A 248 -14.05 -15.69 -5.36
CA MET A 248 -14.70 -15.39 -6.64
C MET A 248 -13.70 -15.36 -7.80
N ILE A 249 -12.54 -14.71 -7.64
CA ILE A 249 -11.49 -14.68 -8.67
C ILE A 249 -11.02 -16.10 -9.02
N LYS A 250 -10.75 -16.93 -8.00
CA LYS A 250 -10.33 -18.33 -8.21
C LYS A 250 -11.40 -19.14 -8.93
N PHE A 251 -12.65 -19.03 -8.51
CA PHE A 251 -13.78 -19.71 -9.13
C PHE A 251 -13.97 -19.29 -10.60
N LEU A 252 -14.01 -17.97 -10.85
CA LEU A 252 -14.26 -17.42 -12.19
C LEU A 252 -13.10 -17.70 -13.15
N SER A 253 -11.86 -17.70 -12.66
CA SER A 253 -10.69 -18.06 -13.46
C SER A 253 -10.72 -19.53 -13.88
N ASN A 254 -11.00 -20.45 -12.94
CA ASN A 254 -11.11 -21.88 -13.19
C ASN A 254 -12.33 -22.28 -14.04
N SER A 255 -13.38 -21.45 -14.08
CA SER A 255 -14.53 -21.66 -14.95
C SER A 255 -14.10 -21.46 -16.42
N LYS A 256 -13.61 -22.54 -17.05
CA LYS A 256 -13.37 -22.62 -18.49
C LYS A 256 -14.69 -22.41 -19.23
N LYS A 257 -14.76 -21.32 -19.98
CA LYS A 257 -15.50 -21.23 -21.24
C LYS A 257 -14.54 -20.62 -22.25
#